data_AF-A0A7S3HL90-F1
#
_entry.id   AF-A0A7S3HL90-F1
#
_cell.length_a   1.000
_cell.length_b   1.000
_cell.length_c   1.000
_cell.angle_alpha   90.00
_cell.angle_beta   90.00
_cell.angle_gamma   90.00
#
_symmetry.space_group_name_H-M   'P 1'
#
loop_
_entity.id
_entity.type
_entity.pdbx_description
1 polymer ?
#
loop_
_entity_poly.entity_id
_entity_poly.type
_entity_poly.pdbx_seq_one_letter_code
_entity_poly.pdbx_strand_id
1 'polypeptide(L)'
;PNSAVHDRVRAKQCVPLRYIDDEGKPTQVYPFNPNGSPEGIVGLCSEDGRHFAMMPHPERVTIWPWQFPWAPQAWTDGPSRLQASPWMRMFQNVRAWCDKA
;
A
#
# COMPACT_ATOMS: atom_id res chain seq x y z
N PRO A 1 -19.41 7.51 -3.68
CA PRO A 1 -19.20 6.57 -4.80
C PRO A 1 -20.52 5.89 -5.20
N ASN A 2 -20.65 5.44 -6.45
CA ASN A 2 -21.76 4.57 -6.85
C ASN A 2 -21.65 3.25 -6.07
N SER A 3 -22.70 2.88 -5.32
CA SER A 3 -22.72 1.68 -4.47
C SER A 3 -22.46 0.41 -5.28
N ALA A 4 -23.00 0.31 -6.50
CA ALA A 4 -22.79 -0.85 -7.37
C ALA A 4 -21.30 -1.03 -7.74
N VAL A 5 -20.58 0.07 -7.95
CA VAL A 5 -19.13 0.02 -8.25
C VAL A 5 -18.35 -0.41 -7.01
N HIS A 6 -18.72 0.15 -5.85
CA HIS A 6 -18.10 -0.17 -4.56
C HIS A 6 -18.27 -1.66 -4.19
N ASP A 7 -19.49 -2.18 -4.33
CA ASP A 7 -19.80 -3.58 -4.04
C ASP A 7 -19.09 -4.52 -5.02
N ARG A 8 -18.99 -4.12 -6.30
CA ARG A 8 -18.26 -4.89 -7.30
C ARG A 8 -16.78 -5.02 -6.95
N VAL A 9 -16.09 -3.92 -6.64
CA VAL A 9 -14.65 -3.99 -6.32
C VAL A 9 -14.40 -4.79 -5.05
N ARG A 10 -15.33 -4.75 -4.07
CA ARG A 10 -15.25 -5.57 -2.85
C ARG A 10 -15.45 -7.06 -3.16
N ALA A 11 -16.49 -7.42 -3.90
CA ALA A 11 -16.80 -8.80 -4.25
C ALA A 11 -15.70 -9.43 -5.12
N LYS A 12 -15.07 -8.64 -5.99
CA LYS A 12 -13.96 -9.07 -6.86
C LYS A 12 -12.58 -8.99 -6.18
N GLN A 13 -12.52 -8.65 -4.90
CA GLN A 13 -11.26 -8.50 -4.14
C GLN A 13 -10.24 -7.56 -4.80
N CYS A 14 -10.73 -6.53 -5.50
CA CYS A 14 -9.91 -5.56 -6.24
C CYS A 14 -9.35 -4.44 -5.36
N VAL A 15 -9.28 -4.65 -4.04
CA VAL A 15 -8.91 -3.64 -3.03
C VAL A 15 -7.68 -4.14 -2.26
N PRO A 16 -6.46 -3.96 -2.81
CA PRO A 16 -5.23 -4.49 -2.20
C PRO A 16 -4.65 -3.60 -1.10
N LEU A 17 -5.08 -2.33 -0.98
CA LEU A 17 -4.50 -1.39 -0.01
C LEU A 17 -5.56 -0.55 0.68
N ARG A 18 -5.42 -0.45 2.02
CA ARG A 18 -6.30 0.32 2.90
C ARG A 18 -5.50 1.11 3.93
N TYR A 19 -6.01 2.28 4.31
CA TYR A 19 -5.62 2.96 5.53
C TYR A 19 -6.17 2.22 6.75
N ILE A 20 -5.36 2.12 7.80
CA ILE A 20 -5.68 1.43 9.05
C ILE A 20 -5.41 2.35 10.24
N ASP A 21 -6.08 2.09 11.35
CA ASP A 21 -5.75 2.67 12.66
C ASP A 21 -4.62 1.89 13.36
N ASP A 22 -4.27 2.33 14.57
CA ASP A 22 -3.21 1.71 15.39
C ASP A 22 -3.57 0.28 15.87
N GLU A 23 -4.85 -0.11 15.81
CA GLU A 23 -5.31 -1.48 16.08
C GLU A 23 -5.25 -2.37 14.82
N GLY A 24 -4.83 -1.81 13.69
CA GLY A 24 -4.76 -2.51 12.41
C GLY A 24 -6.10 -2.67 11.70
N LYS A 25 -7.14 -1.92 12.09
CA LYS A 25 -8.47 -1.99 11.50
C LYS A 25 -8.63 -0.91 10.42
N PRO A 26 -9.28 -1.21 9.27
CA PRO A 26 -9.57 -0.20 8.26
C PRO A 26 -10.38 0.96 8.82
N THR A 27 -9.96 2.19 8.53
CA THR A 27 -10.55 3.38 9.15
C THR A 27 -10.86 4.50 8.16
N GLN A 28 -11.84 5.34 8.52
CA GLN A 28 -12.20 6.57 7.81
C GLN A 28 -11.90 7.82 8.66
N VAL A 29 -11.32 7.63 9.84
CA VAL A 29 -11.07 8.69 10.81
C VAL A 29 -9.76 9.40 10.48
N TYR A 30 -9.79 10.73 10.41
CA TYR A 30 -8.61 11.56 10.30
C TYR A 30 -7.82 11.57 11.63
N PRO A 31 -6.48 11.49 11.65
CA PRO A 31 -5.57 11.55 10.50
C PRO A 31 -5.19 10.20 9.88
N PHE A 32 -5.60 9.07 10.47
CA PHE A 32 -5.26 7.72 9.99
C PHE A 32 -5.71 7.48 8.54
N ASN A 33 -6.88 8.03 8.18
CA ASN A 33 -7.31 8.18 6.80
C ASN A 33 -7.29 9.68 6.43
N PRO A 34 -6.30 10.14 5.65
CA PRO A 34 -6.10 11.56 5.38
C PRO A 34 -7.13 12.16 4.40
N ASN A 35 -7.86 11.34 3.65
CA ASN A 35 -8.75 11.82 2.59
C ASN A 35 -10.22 11.36 2.76
N GLY A 36 -10.53 10.62 3.82
CA GLY A 36 -11.88 10.13 4.11
C GLY A 36 -12.37 9.05 3.14
N SER A 37 -11.47 8.34 2.45
CA SER A 37 -11.88 7.30 1.51
C SER A 37 -12.68 6.19 2.20
N PRO A 38 -13.85 5.77 1.66
CA PRO A 38 -14.69 4.74 2.26
C PRO A 38 -13.93 3.44 2.54
N GLU A 39 -14.20 2.84 3.70
CA GLU A 39 -13.49 1.66 4.22
C GLU A 39 -11.95 1.76 4.20
N GLY A 40 -11.38 2.97 4.18
CA GLY A 40 -9.95 3.19 4.08
C GLY A 40 -9.34 2.89 2.71
N ILE A 41 -10.14 2.63 1.67
CA ILE A 41 -9.65 2.18 0.35
C ILE A 41 -8.72 3.22 -0.26
N VAL A 42 -7.49 2.82 -0.58
CA VAL A 42 -6.47 3.74 -1.13
C VAL A 42 -5.72 3.17 -2.34
N GLY A 43 -5.98 1.92 -2.70
CA GLY A 43 -5.51 1.31 -3.93
C GLY A 43 -6.54 0.38 -4.53
N LEU A 44 -6.56 0.30 -5.86
CA LEU A 44 -7.42 -0.58 -6.65
C LEU A 44 -6.60 -1.32 -7.70
N CYS A 45 -6.89 -2.59 -7.91
CA CYS A 45 -6.32 -3.36 -9.02
C CYS A 45 -7.41 -3.80 -10.03
N SER A 46 -7.01 -4.09 -11.26
CA SER A 46 -7.87 -4.76 -12.23
C SER A 46 -8.17 -6.20 -11.80
N GLU A 47 -9.27 -6.79 -12.29
CA GLU A 47 -9.66 -8.17 -11.94
C GLU A 47 -8.59 -9.21 -12.32
N ASP A 48 -7.77 -8.90 -13.34
CA ASP A 48 -6.64 -9.74 -13.76
C ASP A 48 -5.31 -9.41 -13.07
N GLY A 49 -5.30 -8.42 -12.17
CA GLY A 49 -4.13 -7.98 -11.40
C GLY A 49 -3.05 -7.23 -12.19
N ARG A 50 -3.22 -7.00 -13.51
CA ARG A 50 -2.18 -6.39 -14.36
C ARG A 50 -2.09 -4.87 -14.22
N HIS A 51 -3.16 -4.22 -13.79
CA HIS A 51 -3.20 -2.79 -13.54
C HIS A 51 -3.42 -2.57 -12.05
N PHE A 52 -2.55 -1.78 -11.42
CA PHE A 52 -2.68 -1.38 -10.04
C PHE A 52 -2.50 0.13 -9.93
N ALA A 53 -3.48 0.81 -9.34
CA ALA A 53 -3.48 2.24 -9.11
C ALA A 53 -3.65 2.54 -7.62
N MET A 54 -2.89 3.51 -7.12
CA MET A 54 -2.90 3.85 -5.70
C MET A 54 -2.59 5.34 -5.50
N MET A 55 -3.10 5.91 -4.41
CA MET A 55 -2.76 7.28 -4.01
C MET A 55 -1.46 7.42 -3.20
N PRO A 56 -1.03 6.46 -2.35
CA PRO A 56 0.24 6.56 -1.65
C PRO A 56 1.40 6.55 -2.65
N HIS A 57 2.53 7.11 -2.22
CA HIS A 57 3.72 7.28 -3.05
C HIS A 57 4.85 6.31 -2.64
N PRO A 58 4.76 5.00 -2.97
CA PRO A 58 5.79 4.03 -2.63
C PRO A 58 7.15 4.37 -3.25
N GLU A 59 7.17 5.10 -4.38
CA GLU A 59 8.37 5.57 -5.08
C GLU A 59 9.19 6.56 -4.24
N ARG A 60 8.56 7.29 -3.32
CA ARG A 60 9.25 8.26 -2.45
C ARG A 60 9.94 7.61 -1.26
N VAL A 61 9.54 6.38 -0.91
CA VAL A 61 10.01 5.64 0.27
C VAL A 61 10.51 4.24 -0.11
N THR A 62 11.12 4.12 -1.29
CA THR A 62 11.40 2.80 -1.91
C THR A 62 12.67 2.12 -1.42
N ILE A 63 13.74 2.86 -1.13
CA ILE A 63 15.07 2.25 -1.01
C ILE A 63 15.63 2.43 0.39
N TRP A 64 15.73 3.68 0.86
CA TRP A 64 16.60 4.01 1.97
C TRP A 64 15.84 4.43 3.23
N PRO A 65 16.36 4.09 4.43
CA PRO A 65 15.72 4.47 5.69
C PRO A 65 15.54 5.98 5.89
N TRP A 66 16.41 6.82 5.34
CA TRP A 66 16.28 8.28 5.44
C TRP A 66 15.09 8.86 4.67
N GLN A 67 14.47 8.07 3.77
CA GLN A 67 13.25 8.48 3.06
C GLN A 67 12.01 8.40 3.95
N PHE A 68 12.08 7.66 5.06
CA PHE A 68 10.96 7.52 5.98
C PHE A 68 10.94 8.73 6.93
N PRO A 69 9.80 9.43 7.06
CA PRO A 69 9.67 10.49 8.07
C PRO A 69 9.77 9.93 9.50
N TRP A 70 9.37 8.67 9.67
CA TRP A 70 9.52 7.90 10.90
C TRP A 70 9.67 6.41 10.58
N ALA A 71 10.54 5.73 11.32
CA ALA A 71 10.66 4.28 11.33
C ALA A 71 11.14 3.82 12.72
N PRO A 72 10.81 2.60 13.16
CA PRO A 72 11.37 2.03 14.38
C PRO A 72 12.91 2.00 14.32
N GLN A 73 13.59 2.34 15.44
CA GLN A 73 15.05 2.32 15.50
C GLN A 73 15.66 0.95 15.12
N ALA A 74 14.92 -0.12 15.40
CA ALA A 74 15.30 -1.48 15.00
C ALA A 74 15.48 -1.63 13.48
N TRP A 75 14.78 -0.83 12.67
CA TRP A 75 14.82 -0.87 11.20
C TRP A 75 15.93 -0.01 10.60
N THR A 76 16.42 1.00 11.32
CA THR A 76 17.48 1.91 10.85
C THR A 76 18.86 1.43 11.28
N ASP A 77 19.04 1.20 12.59
CA ASP A 77 20.36 1.00 13.21
C ASP A 77 20.39 -0.18 14.19
N GLY A 78 19.30 -0.93 14.28
CA GLY A 78 19.19 -2.09 15.14
C GLY A 78 19.45 -3.44 14.45
N PRO A 79 19.26 -4.55 15.18
CA PRO A 79 19.55 -5.91 14.70
C PRO A 79 18.67 -6.34 13.52
N SER A 80 17.54 -5.66 13.31
CA SER A 80 16.59 -5.91 12.22
C SER A 80 16.65 -4.83 11.15
N ARG A 81 17.83 -4.21 10.96
CA ARG A 81 18.04 -3.15 9.98
C ARG A 81 17.55 -3.59 8.61
N LEU A 82 16.66 -2.79 8.03
CA LEU A 82 16.14 -3.03 6.70
C LEU A 82 17.22 -2.75 5.65
N GLN A 83 17.43 -3.70 4.75
CA GLN A 83 18.30 -3.51 3.59
C GLN A 83 17.64 -2.61 2.53
N ALA A 84 16.32 -2.69 2.43
CA ALA A 84 15.49 -1.83 1.60
C ALA A 84 14.09 -1.70 2.23
N SER A 85 13.36 -0.65 1.84
CA SER A 85 11.97 -0.49 2.23
C SER A 85 11.09 -1.69 1.83
N PRO A 86 10.05 -2.04 2.61
CA PRO A 86 9.06 -3.02 2.19
C PRO A 86 8.44 -2.69 0.83
N TRP A 87 8.32 -1.40 0.49
CA TRP A 87 7.79 -0.92 -0.79
C TRP A 87 8.65 -1.33 -1.99
N MET A 88 9.95 -1.61 -1.80
CA MET A 88 10.81 -2.15 -2.87
C MET A 88 10.25 -3.45 -3.46
N ARG A 89 9.58 -4.26 -2.64
CA ARG A 89 9.05 -5.56 -3.08
C ARG A 89 8.03 -5.42 -4.20
N MET A 90 7.26 -4.33 -4.23
CA MET A 90 6.32 -4.03 -5.30
C MET A 90 7.03 -3.95 -6.66
N PHE A 91 8.15 -3.21 -6.74
CA PHE A 91 8.92 -3.05 -7.97
C PHE A 91 9.66 -4.33 -8.38
N GLN A 92 10.17 -5.09 -7.40
CA GLN A 92 10.75 -6.42 -7.66
C GLN A 92 9.74 -7.39 -8.27
N ASN A 93 8.50 -7.39 -7.77
CA ASN A 93 7.43 -8.22 -8.30
C ASN A 93 7.11 -7.87 -9.75
N VAL A 94 7.03 -6.58 -10.09
CA VAL A 94 6.81 -6.12 -11.47
C VAL A 94 7.95 -6.58 -12.38
N ARG A 95 9.21 -6.42 -11.94
CA ARG A 95 10.37 -6.88 -12.71
C ARG A 95 10.34 -8.39 -12.95
N ALA A 96 10.11 -9.16 -11.89
CA ALA A 96 10.05 -10.62 -11.97
C ALA A 96 8.88 -11.11 -12.86
N TRP A 97 7.80 -10.34 -12.98
CA TRP A 97 6.72 -10.62 -13.92
C TRP A 97 7.17 -10.38 -15.37
N CYS A 98 7.83 -9.26 -15.66
CA CYS A 98 8.38 -8.97 -16.99
C CYS A 98 9.42 -10.00 -17.44
N ASP A 99 10.25 -10.52 -16.53
CA ASP A 99 11.26 -11.53 -16.87
C ASP A 99 10.67 -12.93 -17.16
N LYS A 100 9.41 -13.19 -16.76
CA LYS A 100 8.70 -14.47 -16.98
C LYS A 100 7.75 -14.43 -18.18
N ALA A 101 7.41 -13.25 -18.66
CA ALA A 101 6.52 -13.01 -19.80
C ALA A 101 7.27 -13.14 -21.12
#